data_AF-A0A0F2T9M1-F1
#
_entry.id   AF-A0A0F2T9M1-F1
#
_cell.length_a   1.000
_cell.length_b   1.000
_cell.length_c   1.000
_cell.angle_alpha   90.00
_cell.angle_beta   90.00
_cell.angle_gamma   90.00
#
_symmetry.space_group_name_H-M   'P 1'
#
loop_
_entity.id
_entity.type
_entity.pdbx_description
1 polymer ?
#
loop_
_entity_poly.entity_id
_entity_poly.type
_entity_poly.pdbx_seq_one_letter_code
_entity_poly.pdbx_strand_id
1 'polypeptide(L)'
;MGENEFGDGLTGAGREAIAVIGMSCRVPGAEDLRSFWRMLAEGEEAIAEPPAGRWPEGVAELARHPRAGFVAGAGDFDAGFFGISPREAAAMDPRQRMVLELSWDALEDAYLPPDSLHGSATAVFLGATGDDY
;
A
#
# COMPACT_ATOMS: atom_id res chain seq x y z
N MET A 1 -20.88 44.31 -20.40
CA MET A 1 -21.50 42.97 -20.29
C MET A 1 -20.42 42.01 -20.79
N GLY A 2 -19.33 41.86 -20.06
CA GLY A 2 -19.19 41.08 -18.82
C GLY A 2 -18.01 40.17 -19.10
N GLU A 3 -16.81 40.73 -19.01
CA GLU A 3 -15.56 39.99 -19.17
C GLU A 3 -15.48 39.00 -18.01
N ASN A 4 -15.50 37.69 -18.32
CA ASN A 4 -15.24 36.68 -17.32
C ASN A 4 -13.74 36.70 -17.01
N GLU A 5 -13.38 37.57 -16.07
CA GLU A 5 -12.17 37.47 -15.27
C GLU A 5 -12.23 36.15 -14.48
N PHE A 6 -11.80 35.05 -15.11
CA PHE A 6 -11.35 33.89 -14.36
C PHE A 6 -10.09 34.32 -13.63
N GLY A 7 -10.29 34.84 -12.42
CA GLY A 7 -9.23 35.28 -11.53
C GLY A 7 -8.20 34.17 -11.35
N ASP A 8 -6.95 34.53 -11.63
CA ASP A 8 -5.74 33.82 -11.25
C ASP A 8 -5.69 33.77 -9.71
N GLY A 9 -6.37 32.77 -9.14
CA GLY A 9 -6.64 32.64 -7.71
C GLY A 9 -5.69 31.72 -6.96
N LEU A 10 -4.46 31.47 -7.45
CA LEU A 10 -3.49 30.64 -6.73
C LEU A 10 -2.06 31.23 -6.62
N THR A 11 -1.81 32.47 -7.07
CA THR A 11 -0.52 33.13 -6.86
C THR A 11 -0.42 33.75 -5.46
N GLY A 12 -0.51 32.89 -4.44
CA GLY A 12 0.01 33.19 -3.12
C GLY A 12 1.40 32.57 -2.98
N ALA A 13 2.44 33.39 -2.81
CA ALA A 13 3.68 32.92 -2.19
C ALA A 13 3.32 32.41 -0.78
N GLY A 14 3.07 31.11 -0.63
CA GLY A 14 2.65 30.54 0.66
C GLY A 14 2.07 29.13 0.70
N ARG A 15 1.76 28.48 -0.44
CA ARG A 15 1.50 27.02 -0.48
C ARG A 15 2.02 26.43 -1.79
N GLU A 16 3.20 25.85 -1.73
CA GLU A 16 3.74 25.02 -2.80
C GLU A 16 2.89 23.75 -2.94
N ALA A 17 2.54 23.38 -4.17
CA ALA A 17 1.80 22.16 -4.44
C ALA A 17 2.70 20.94 -4.22
N ILE A 18 2.15 19.87 -3.63
CA ILE A 18 2.87 18.61 -3.43
C ILE A 18 2.54 17.67 -4.58
N ALA A 19 3.56 17.27 -5.33
CA ALA A 19 3.41 16.30 -6.41
C ALA A 19 3.45 14.86 -5.86
N VAL A 20 2.51 14.03 -6.32
CA VAL A 20 2.59 12.57 -6.16
C VAL A 20 3.32 12.04 -7.38
N ILE A 21 4.57 11.59 -7.20
CA ILE A 21 5.47 11.20 -8.29
C ILE A 21 5.63 9.69 -8.46
N GLY A 22 5.21 8.90 -7.48
CA GLY A 22 5.17 7.44 -7.56
C GLY A 22 4.22 6.86 -6.54
N MET A 23 3.68 5.69 -6.85
CA MET A 23 2.71 4.99 -6.03
C MET A 23 2.95 3.48 -6.10
N SER A 24 2.44 2.77 -5.11
CA SER A 24 2.30 1.32 -5.15
C SER A 24 1.08 0.94 -4.31
N CYS A 25 0.49 -0.21 -4.62
CA CYS A 25 -0.56 -0.75 -3.77
C CYS A 25 -0.61 -2.27 -3.89
N ARG A 26 -0.99 -2.91 -2.79
CA ARG A 26 -1.45 -4.30 -2.79
C ARG A 26 -2.78 -4.31 -2.06
N VAL A 27 -3.83 -4.73 -2.77
CA VAL A 27 -5.21 -4.73 -2.27
C VAL A 27 -5.86 -6.07 -2.59
N PRO A 28 -7.01 -6.40 -1.97
CA PRO A 28 -7.77 -7.58 -2.37
C PRO A 28 -8.04 -7.57 -3.88
N GLY A 29 -7.72 -8.66 -4.57
CA GLY A 29 -7.91 -8.81 -6.02
C GLY A 29 -6.83 -8.17 -6.91
N ALA A 30 -5.89 -7.41 -6.36
CA ALA A 30 -4.84 -6.76 -7.15
C ALA A 30 -3.50 -6.67 -6.40
N GLU A 31 -2.45 -7.18 -7.04
CA GLU A 31 -1.10 -7.22 -6.47
C GLU A 31 -0.25 -5.98 -6.77
N ASP A 32 -0.70 -5.17 -7.73
CA ASP A 32 -0.02 -3.95 -8.20
C ASP A 32 -1.01 -2.88 -8.71
N LEU A 33 -0.49 -1.70 -9.07
CA LEU A 33 -1.31 -0.60 -9.58
C LEU A 33 -2.02 -0.93 -10.90
N ARG A 34 -1.43 -1.74 -11.78
CA ARG A 34 -1.99 -2.06 -13.10
C ARG A 34 -3.20 -2.98 -12.97
N SER A 35 -3.07 -4.02 -12.16
CA SER A 35 -4.15 -4.93 -11.80
C SER A 35 -5.24 -4.20 -11.02
N PHE A 36 -4.87 -3.30 -10.12
CA PHE A 36 -5.85 -2.49 -9.39
C PHE A 36 -6.66 -1.58 -10.32
N TRP A 37 -5.98 -0.87 -11.24
CA TRP A 37 -6.68 -0.04 -12.22
C TRP A 37 -7.62 -0.84 -13.11
N ARG A 38 -7.19 -2.01 -13.59
CA ARG A 38 -8.04 -2.91 -14.39
C ARG A 38 -9.28 -3.34 -13.61
N MET A 39 -9.10 -3.81 -12.38
CA MET A 39 -10.19 -4.23 -11.49
C MET A 39 -11.23 -3.10 -11.30
N LEU A 40 -10.77 -1.87 -11.08
CA LEU A 40 -11.64 -0.70 -10.96
C LEU A 40 -12.36 -0.36 -12.28
N ALA A 41 -11.64 -0.39 -13.41
CA ALA A 41 -12.19 -0.08 -14.72
C ALA A 41 -13.24 -1.10 -15.18
N GLU A 42 -13.08 -2.36 -14.79
CA GLU A 42 -13.97 -3.47 -15.12
C GLU A 42 -15.11 -3.63 -14.08
N GLY A 43 -15.03 -2.95 -12.94
CA GLY A 43 -16.04 -3.01 -11.88
C GLY A 43 -16.06 -4.35 -11.12
N GLU A 44 -14.90 -4.99 -10.98
CA GLU A 44 -14.77 -6.29 -10.33
C GLU A 44 -14.91 -6.21 -8.80
N GLU A 45 -15.54 -7.22 -8.20
CA GLU A 45 -15.71 -7.36 -6.75
C GLU A 45 -14.63 -8.28 -6.16
N ALA A 46 -13.78 -7.75 -5.27
CA ALA A 46 -12.71 -8.51 -4.61
C ALA A 46 -13.08 -9.04 -3.20
N ILE A 47 -14.36 -8.98 -2.84
CA ILE A 47 -14.87 -9.48 -1.56
C ILE A 47 -15.17 -10.98 -1.70
N ALA A 48 -14.50 -11.81 -0.91
CA ALA A 48 -14.57 -13.26 -1.02
C ALA A 48 -14.80 -13.91 0.35
N GLU A 49 -15.09 -15.21 0.35
CA GLU A 49 -15.01 -16.03 1.56
C GLU A 49 -13.53 -16.16 2.02
N PRO A 50 -13.27 -16.35 3.32
CA PRO A 50 -11.92 -16.51 3.82
C PRO A 50 -11.19 -17.69 3.17
N PRO A 51 -9.88 -17.53 2.85
CA PRO A 51 -9.04 -18.64 2.40
C PRO A 51 -9.08 -19.83 3.36
N ALA A 52 -9.03 -21.04 2.81
CA ALA A 52 -8.96 -22.26 3.60
C ALA A 52 -7.79 -22.22 4.59
N GLY A 53 -8.04 -22.56 5.86
CA GLY A 53 -7.03 -22.56 6.92
C GLY A 53 -6.78 -21.19 7.59
N ARG A 54 -7.46 -20.11 7.17
CA ARG A 54 -7.33 -18.79 7.82
C ARG A 54 -7.92 -18.75 9.23
N TRP A 55 -8.97 -19.52 9.47
CA TRP A 55 -9.61 -19.62 10.78
C TRP A 55 -9.54 -21.07 11.26
N PRO A 56 -9.06 -21.34 12.48
CA PRO A 56 -9.17 -22.67 13.06
C PRO A 56 -10.64 -23.06 13.20
N GLU A 57 -10.95 -24.35 13.05
CA GLU A 57 -12.30 -24.87 13.25
C GLU A 57 -12.79 -24.50 14.67
N GLY A 58 -13.97 -23.86 14.77
CA GLY A 58 -14.63 -23.56 16.05
C GLY A 58 -14.71 -22.08 16.45
N VAL A 59 -14.20 -21.13 15.65
CA VAL A 59 -14.38 -19.69 15.92
C VAL A 59 -15.75 -19.23 15.42
N ALA A 60 -16.81 -19.68 16.09
CA ALA A 60 -18.21 -19.43 15.71
C ALA A 60 -18.63 -17.94 15.78
N GLU A 61 -17.88 -17.08 16.47
CA GLU A 61 -18.18 -15.64 16.54
C GLU A 61 -17.72 -14.85 15.31
N LEU A 62 -16.64 -15.26 14.64
CA LEU A 62 -16.16 -14.64 13.40
C LEU A 62 -17.00 -15.01 12.17
N ALA A 63 -17.82 -16.06 12.28
CA ALA A 63 -18.76 -16.50 11.25
C ALA A 63 -19.91 -15.51 10.98
N ARG A 64 -20.00 -14.39 11.70
CA ARG A 64 -21.02 -13.34 11.48
C ARG A 64 -20.69 -12.42 10.30
N HIS A 65 -19.46 -12.43 9.80
CA HIS A 65 -19.02 -11.67 8.62
C HIS A 65 -18.30 -12.60 7.63
N PRO A 66 -19.05 -13.35 6.80
CA PRO A 66 -18.48 -14.42 5.98
C PRO A 66 -17.59 -13.90 4.85
N ARG A 67 -17.76 -12.65 4.43
CA ARG A 67 -17.04 -12.11 3.27
C ARG A 67 -16.22 -10.88 3.62
N ALA A 68 -14.98 -10.85 3.16
CA ALA A 68 -14.04 -9.74 3.31
C ALA A 68 -13.07 -9.68 2.13
N GLY A 69 -12.29 -8.61 2.07
CA GLY A 69 -11.18 -8.51 1.13
C GLY A 69 -9.92 -9.12 1.73
N PHE A 70 -9.31 -10.06 1.01
CA PHE A 70 -8.06 -10.72 1.43
C PHE A 70 -6.93 -10.35 0.49
N VAL A 71 -5.85 -9.81 1.05
CA VAL A 71 -4.62 -9.55 0.30
C VAL A 71 -3.89 -10.88 0.09
N ALA A 72 -3.60 -11.21 -1.17
CA ALA A 72 -2.81 -12.37 -1.54
C ALA A 72 -1.35 -12.19 -1.11
N GLY A 73 -0.68 -13.29 -0.76
CA GLY A 73 0.74 -13.26 -0.41
C GLY A 73 1.09 -12.38 0.78
N ALA A 74 0.14 -12.10 1.69
CA ALA A 74 0.41 -11.21 2.83
C ALA A 74 1.57 -11.69 3.70
N GLY A 75 1.84 -13.00 3.73
CA GLY A 75 2.97 -13.59 4.46
C GLY A 75 4.27 -13.70 3.65
N ASP A 76 4.26 -13.36 2.36
CA ASP A 76 5.44 -13.46 1.49
C ASP A 76 6.36 -12.25 1.73
N PHE A 77 7.67 -12.47 1.63
CA PHE A 77 8.66 -11.41 1.79
C PHE A 77 10.04 -11.83 1.29
N ASP A 78 10.67 -11.03 0.43
CA ASP A 78 12.07 -11.23 0.02
C ASP A 78 13.04 -10.64 1.07
N ALA A 79 13.28 -11.41 2.13
CA ALA A 79 14.16 -10.99 3.21
C ALA A 79 15.61 -10.71 2.74
N GLY A 80 16.10 -11.46 1.75
CA GLY A 80 17.46 -11.33 1.24
C GLY A 80 17.68 -9.99 0.55
N PHE A 81 16.68 -9.53 -0.21
CA PHE A 81 16.70 -8.23 -0.86
C PHE A 81 16.85 -7.06 0.12
N PHE A 82 16.13 -7.11 1.24
CA PHE A 82 16.18 -6.08 2.29
C PHE A 82 17.34 -6.26 3.28
N GLY A 83 18.21 -7.26 3.09
CA GLY A 83 19.32 -7.54 4.00
C GLY A 83 18.89 -8.04 5.38
N ILE A 84 17.70 -8.66 5.48
CA ILE A 84 17.10 -9.16 6.71
C ILE A 84 17.32 -10.68 6.78
N SER A 85 17.71 -11.19 7.94
CA SER A 85 17.91 -12.65 8.08
C SER A 85 16.58 -13.41 8.05
N PRO A 86 16.54 -14.67 7.59
CA PRO A 86 15.31 -15.47 7.61
C PRO A 86 14.66 -15.58 9.00
N ARG A 87 15.49 -15.59 10.05
CA ARG A 87 15.02 -15.65 11.45
C ARG A 87 14.32 -14.35 11.86
N GLU A 88 14.87 -13.20 11.49
CA GLU A 88 14.26 -11.90 11.77
C GLU A 88 12.98 -11.72 10.96
N ALA A 89 13.02 -12.04 9.65
CA ALA A 89 11.86 -11.96 8.78
C ALA A 89 10.67 -12.80 9.29
N ALA A 90 10.94 -13.99 9.84
CA ALA A 90 9.91 -14.84 10.43
C ALA A 90 9.24 -14.23 11.69
N ALA A 91 9.93 -13.33 12.38
CA ALA A 91 9.41 -12.62 13.55
C ALA A 91 8.79 -11.25 13.22
N MET A 92 8.90 -10.79 11.97
CA MET A 92 8.34 -9.51 11.55
C MET A 92 6.85 -9.62 11.25
N ASP A 93 6.11 -8.59 11.67
CA ASP A 93 4.72 -8.38 11.27
C ASP A 93 4.65 -8.30 9.72
N PRO A 94 3.79 -9.10 9.05
CA PRO A 94 3.46 -9.02 7.63
C PRO A 94 3.25 -7.61 7.11
N ARG A 95 2.64 -6.74 7.92
CA ARG A 95 2.39 -5.34 7.56
C ARG A 95 3.68 -4.55 7.44
N GLN A 96 4.65 -4.79 8.32
CA GLN A 96 5.98 -4.17 8.21
C GLN A 96 6.70 -4.66 6.95
N ARG A 97 6.62 -5.96 6.66
CA ARG A 97 7.21 -6.58 5.47
C ARG A 97 6.61 -6.00 4.19
N MET A 98 5.28 -5.88 4.14
CA MET A 98 4.56 -5.28 3.03
C MET A 98 4.89 -3.79 2.86
N VAL A 99 5.04 -3.03 3.94
CA VAL A 99 5.45 -1.61 3.86
C VAL A 99 6.83 -1.47 3.23
N LEU A 100 7.77 -2.38 3.52
CA LEU A 100 9.10 -2.37 2.90
C LEU A 100 9.02 -2.61 1.38
N GLU A 101 8.30 -3.64 0.96
CA GLU A 101 8.08 -3.95 -0.47
C GLU A 101 7.40 -2.80 -1.19
N LEU A 102 6.26 -2.34 -0.67
CA LEU A 102 5.49 -1.27 -1.32
C LEU A 102 6.24 0.06 -1.35
N SER A 103 7.04 0.38 -0.33
CA SER A 103 7.87 1.58 -0.35
C SER A 103 8.92 1.50 -1.46
N TRP A 104 9.51 0.31 -1.68
CA TRP A 104 10.44 0.10 -2.77
C TRP A 104 9.76 0.26 -4.13
N ASP A 105 8.63 -0.42 -4.34
CA ASP A 105 7.85 -0.33 -5.58
C ASP A 105 7.43 1.11 -5.92
N ALA A 106 7.06 1.90 -4.90
CA ALA A 106 6.68 3.31 -5.10
C ALA A 106 7.85 4.19 -5.53
N LEU A 107 9.07 3.88 -5.05
CA LEU A 107 10.29 4.55 -5.51
C LEU A 107 10.65 4.17 -6.94
N GLU A 108 10.45 2.90 -7.31
CA GLU A 108 10.64 2.45 -8.70
C GLU A 108 9.65 3.09 -9.67
N ASP A 109 8.36 3.17 -9.30
CA ASP A 109 7.34 3.89 -10.08
C ASP A 109 7.68 5.38 -10.24
N ALA A 110 8.28 5.99 -9.21
CA ALA A 110 8.78 7.36 -9.27
C ALA A 110 10.08 7.54 -10.10
N TYR A 111 10.68 6.45 -10.61
CA TYR A 111 12.00 6.44 -11.22
C TYR A 111 13.08 7.04 -10.31
N LEU A 112 12.96 6.84 -8.99
CA LEU A 112 13.91 7.33 -7.99
C LEU A 112 14.83 6.20 -7.51
N PRO A 113 16.15 6.28 -7.75
CA PRO A 113 17.09 5.32 -7.19
C PRO A 113 17.09 5.43 -5.65
N PRO A 114 16.85 4.35 -4.89
CA PRO A 114 16.79 4.42 -3.42
C PRO A 114 18.08 4.95 -2.79
N ASP A 115 19.24 4.64 -3.38
CA ASP A 115 20.55 5.15 -2.95
C ASP A 115 20.65 6.68 -2.99
N SER A 116 19.87 7.34 -3.87
CA SER A 116 19.83 8.81 -3.95
C SER A 116 19.19 9.46 -2.71
N LEU A 117 18.39 8.71 -1.96
CA LEU A 117 17.74 9.18 -0.74
C LEU A 117 18.61 8.97 0.51
N HIS A 118 19.69 8.18 0.42
CA HIS A 118 20.56 7.92 1.56
C HIS A 118 21.21 9.21 2.06
N GLY A 119 21.00 9.54 3.34
CA GLY A 119 21.50 10.77 3.97
C GLY A 119 20.75 12.05 3.58
N SER A 120 19.67 11.94 2.81
CA SER A 120 18.79 13.06 2.48
C SER A 120 17.82 13.37 3.63
N ALA A 121 17.18 14.54 3.58
CA ALA A 121 16.11 14.92 4.49
C ALA A 121 14.74 14.32 4.08
N THR A 122 14.71 13.02 3.78
CA THR A 122 13.47 12.31 3.39
C THR A 122 12.72 11.84 4.64
N ALA A 123 11.44 12.23 4.76
CA ALA A 123 10.58 11.83 5.85
C ALA A 123 9.66 10.68 5.43
N VAL A 124 9.37 9.77 6.37
CA VAL A 124 8.40 8.67 6.18
C VAL A 124 7.23 8.88 7.14
N PHE A 125 6.02 8.86 6.60
CA PHE A 125 4.78 8.95 7.37
C PHE A 125 3.95 7.71 7.09
N LEU A 126 3.65 6.93 8.13
CA LEU A 126 2.91 5.67 8.01
C LEU A 126 1.69 5.67 8.94
N GLY A 127 0.53 5.36 8.38
CA GLY A 127 -0.66 5.02 9.15
C GLY A 127 -0.68 3.53 9.45
N ALA A 128 -0.63 3.14 10.73
CA ALA A 128 -0.72 1.76 11.15
C ALA A 128 -1.64 1.65 12.38
N THR A 129 -2.47 0.61 12.43
CA THR A 129 -3.25 0.28 13.62
C THR A 129 -2.47 -0.74 14.46
N GLY A 130 -2.42 -0.55 15.76
CA GLY A 130 -1.86 -1.53 16.69
C GLY A 130 -2.90 -2.61 16.97
N ASP A 131 -3.08 -3.54 16.03
CA ASP A 131 -3.69 -4.84 16.33
C ASP A 131 -2.59 -5.89 16.36
N ASP A 132 -2.74 -6.85 17.27
CA ASP A 132 -1.71 -7.82 17.62
C ASP A 132 -1.38 -8.76 16.45
N TYR A 133 -0.08 -8.92 16.19
CA TYR A 133 0.50 -9.98 15.36
C TYR A 133 1.29 -10.95 16.26
#